data_AF-B7PI69-F1
#
_entry.id   AF-B7PI69-F1
#
_cell.length_a   1.000
_cell.length_b   1.000
_cell.length_c   1.000
_cell.angle_alpha   90.00
_cell.angle_beta   90.00
_cell.angle_gamma   90.00
#
_symmetry.space_group_name_H-M   'P 1'
#
loop_
_entity.id
_entity.type
_entity.pdbx_description
1 polymer ?
#
loop_
_entity_poly.entity_id
_entity_poly.type
_entity_poly.pdbx_seq_one_letter_code
_entity_poly.pdbx_strand_id
1 'polypeptide(L)'
;ITVQGKAIENHLDICSGVVCRPGRTCQILDNGLPSCQCVHHCPATTKPVCGSNGVSYENHCLLHRDACLRQVHISIKHKGLCKRSKVRPPHHKHSQKPVVCLQHERDRLRRKFVELLEDKVTSGRHYTSVVASTFRNCDRDADDVLDTHELLSCIRRNHTAFHTWLGHRGESVG
;
A
#
# COMPACT_ATOMS: atom_id res chain seq x y z
N ILE A 1 27.73 49.43 -21.27
CA ILE A 1 28.01 48.29 -20.36
C ILE A 1 26.80 47.38 -20.42
N THR A 2 26.90 46.32 -21.20
CA THR A 2 25.83 45.32 -21.36
C THR A 2 25.81 44.48 -20.10
N VAL A 3 24.76 44.57 -19.30
CA VAL A 3 24.57 43.68 -18.15
C VAL A 3 24.07 42.36 -18.72
N GLN A 4 25.00 41.44 -18.98
CA GLN A 4 24.64 40.05 -19.22
C GLN A 4 24.04 39.51 -17.92
N GLY A 5 22.72 39.34 -17.90
CA GLY A 5 22.03 38.55 -16.90
C GLY A 5 22.56 37.12 -16.97
N LYS A 6 23.57 36.82 -16.16
CA LYS A 6 23.97 35.45 -15.86
C LYS A 6 22.78 34.79 -15.16
N ALA A 7 22.12 33.87 -15.86
CA ALA A 7 21.28 32.88 -15.24
C ALA A 7 22.18 32.05 -14.30
N ILE A 8 22.05 32.31 -13.00
CA ILE A 8 22.41 31.41 -11.91
C ILE A 8 21.02 30.95 -11.44
N GLU A 9 20.65 29.68 -11.52
CA GLU A 9 21.03 28.69 -10.51
C GLU A 9 20.87 27.26 -11.02
N ASN A 10 21.78 26.42 -10.53
CA ASN A 10 21.83 24.96 -10.61
C ASN A 10 20.46 24.27 -10.76
N HIS A 11 20.26 23.61 -11.89
CA HIS A 11 19.29 22.52 -12.08
C HIS A 11 19.74 21.30 -11.25
N LEU A 12 19.71 21.45 -9.92
CA LEU A 12 19.79 20.33 -8.99
C LEU A 12 18.62 19.43 -9.35
N ASP A 13 18.92 18.22 -9.82
CA ASP A 13 17.96 17.30 -10.42
C ASP A 13 16.68 17.21 -9.57
N ILE A 14 15.57 17.73 -10.10
CA ILE A 14 14.27 17.90 -9.42
C ILE A 14 13.75 16.52 -8.93
N CYS A 15 14.21 15.43 -9.54
CA CYS A 15 13.90 14.06 -9.16
C CYS A 15 14.88 13.43 -8.14
N SER A 16 16.00 14.08 -7.81
CA SER A 16 17.03 13.52 -6.92
C SER A 16 16.53 13.22 -5.50
N GLY A 17 15.50 13.92 -5.01
CA GLY A 17 14.89 13.69 -3.69
C GLY A 17 13.60 12.87 -3.72
N VAL A 18 13.13 12.44 -4.90
CA VAL A 18 11.78 11.88 -5.06
C VAL A 18 11.83 10.36 -5.07
N VAL A 19 11.26 9.74 -4.03
CA VAL A 19 11.14 8.28 -3.92
C VAL A 19 9.75 7.83 -4.37
N CYS A 20 9.69 7.16 -5.51
CA CYS A 20 8.45 6.62 -6.06
C CYS A 20 8.16 5.19 -5.55
N ARG A 21 6.87 4.82 -5.50
CA ARG A 21 6.46 3.43 -5.22
C ARG A 21 7.02 2.48 -6.30
N PRO A 22 7.22 1.19 -5.99
CA PRO A 22 7.67 0.20 -6.97
C PRO A 22 6.83 0.23 -8.25
N GLY A 23 7.49 0.08 -9.40
CA GLY A 23 6.87 0.15 -10.73
C GLY A 23 6.62 1.58 -11.22
N ARG A 24 7.14 2.59 -10.52
CA ARG A 24 7.11 4.00 -10.94
C ARG A 24 8.52 4.60 -10.97
N THR A 25 8.70 5.58 -11.85
CA THR A 25 9.91 6.40 -11.95
C THR A 25 9.53 7.87 -11.86
N CYS A 26 10.41 8.70 -11.30
CA CYS A 26 10.21 10.14 -11.32
C CYS A 26 10.42 10.67 -12.74
N GLN A 27 9.51 11.53 -13.20
CA GLN A 27 9.59 12.27 -14.45
C GLN A 27 9.16 13.72 -14.20
N ILE A 28 9.80 14.66 -14.89
CA ILE A 28 9.42 16.08 -14.86
C ILE A 28 8.28 16.27 -15.86
N LEU A 29 7.17 16.83 -15.40
CA LEU A 29 6.02 17.17 -16.24
C LEU A 29 6.28 18.49 -16.99
N ASP A 30 5.44 18.81 -17.97
CA ASP A 30 5.56 20.03 -18.80
C ASP A 30 5.54 21.33 -17.97
N ASN A 31 4.96 21.29 -16.77
CA ASN A 31 4.94 22.40 -15.82
C ASN A 31 6.20 22.51 -14.94
N GLY A 32 7.23 21.71 -15.19
CA GLY A 32 8.48 21.68 -14.44
C GLY A 32 8.42 20.97 -13.09
N LEU A 33 7.30 20.32 -12.74
CA LEU A 33 7.14 19.62 -11.46
C LEU A 33 7.49 18.12 -11.57
N PRO A 34 8.09 17.52 -10.52
CA PRO A 34 8.36 16.09 -10.50
C PRO A 34 7.08 15.28 -10.24
N SER A 35 6.92 14.17 -10.94
CA SER A 35 5.79 13.25 -10.80
C SER A 35 6.21 11.79 -10.95
N CYS A 36 5.62 10.91 -10.15
CA CYS A 36 5.87 9.47 -10.21
C CYS A 36 4.98 8.80 -11.27
N GLN A 37 5.55 8.55 -12.45
CA GLN A 37 4.86 7.89 -13.56
C GLN A 37 5.17 6.40 -13.60
N CYS A 38 4.27 5.60 -14.18
CA CYS A 38 4.53 4.16 -14.36
C CYS A 38 5.78 3.93 -15.20
N VAL A 39 6.59 2.94 -14.82
CA VAL A 39 7.79 2.57 -15.58
C VAL A 39 7.40 2.12 -16.99
N HIS A 40 7.99 2.75 -18.00
CA HIS A 40 7.75 2.37 -19.40
C HIS A 40 8.50 1.08 -19.78
N HIS A 41 9.75 0.95 -19.33
CA HIS A 41 10.64 -0.16 -19.70
C HIS A 41 11.12 -0.92 -18.46
N CYS A 42 10.99 -2.24 -18.50
CA CYS A 42 11.54 -3.12 -17.49
C CYS A 42 12.79 -3.83 -18.02
N PRO A 43 13.79 -4.12 -17.17
CA PRO A 43 14.93 -4.94 -17.56
C PRO A 43 14.47 -6.32 -18.05
N ALA A 44 15.12 -6.85 -19.09
CA ALA A 44 14.89 -8.19 -19.63
C ALA A 44 15.44 -9.33 -18.73
N THR A 45 15.45 -9.11 -17.42
CA THR A 45 15.89 -10.11 -16.45
C THR A 45 14.80 -11.14 -16.24
N THR A 46 15.13 -12.42 -16.34
CA THR A 46 14.17 -13.52 -16.10
C THR A 46 14.31 -13.98 -14.64
N LYS A 47 13.47 -13.44 -13.76
CA LYS A 47 13.37 -13.79 -12.33
C LYS A 47 11.91 -13.91 -11.94
N PRO A 48 11.24 -15.02 -12.32
CA PRO A 48 9.79 -15.11 -12.27
C PRO A 48 9.26 -14.95 -10.86
N VAL A 49 8.08 -14.33 -10.75
CA VAL A 49 7.36 -14.12 -9.49
C VAL A 49 5.87 -14.40 -9.67
N CYS A 50 5.24 -14.91 -8.62
CA CYS A 50 3.79 -15.09 -8.57
C CYS A 50 3.18 -13.88 -7.85
N GLY A 51 2.29 -13.16 -8.52
CA GLY A 51 1.52 -12.07 -7.93
C GLY A 51 0.42 -12.59 -7.01
N SER A 52 -0.02 -11.75 -6.07
CA SER A 52 -1.18 -12.03 -5.21
C SER A 52 -2.49 -12.18 -5.99
N ASN A 53 -2.54 -11.70 -7.23
CA ASN A 53 -3.61 -11.93 -8.20
C ASN A 53 -3.55 -13.30 -8.90
N GLY A 54 -2.57 -14.16 -8.56
CA GLY A 54 -2.40 -15.48 -9.18
C GLY A 54 -1.80 -15.46 -10.59
N VAL A 55 -1.31 -14.30 -11.06
CA VAL A 55 -0.62 -14.15 -12.34
C VAL A 55 0.88 -14.29 -12.15
N SER A 56 1.54 -14.98 -13.07
CA SER A 56 2.99 -15.08 -13.10
C SER A 56 3.57 -13.94 -13.92
N TYR A 57 4.57 -13.25 -13.38
CA TYR A 57 5.31 -12.20 -14.07
C TYR A 57 6.75 -12.64 -14.27
N GLU A 58 7.36 -12.29 -15.41
CA GLU A 58 8.73 -12.70 -15.73
C GLU A 58 9.76 -12.11 -14.74
N ASN A 59 9.44 -10.95 -14.15
CA ASN A 59 10.20 -10.32 -13.09
C ASN A 59 9.35 -9.36 -12.24
N HIS A 60 9.94 -8.91 -11.13
CA HIS A 60 9.32 -7.98 -10.18
C HIS A 60 8.97 -6.61 -10.80
N CYS A 61 9.75 -6.13 -11.79
CA CYS A 61 9.48 -4.86 -12.45
C CYS A 61 8.16 -4.93 -13.23
N LEU A 62 7.96 -6.00 -14.01
CA LEU A 62 6.72 -6.21 -14.77
C LEU A 62 5.50 -6.32 -13.86
N LEU A 63 5.64 -7.01 -12.71
CA LEU A 63 4.58 -7.08 -11.70
C LEU A 63 4.19 -5.70 -11.20
N HIS A 64 5.16 -4.89 -10.78
CA HIS A 64 4.86 -3.56 -10.25
C HIS A 64 4.41 -2.57 -11.32
N ARG A 65 4.90 -2.71 -12.56
CA ARG A 65 4.43 -1.95 -13.71
C ARG A 65 2.95 -2.25 -14.00
N ASP A 66 2.56 -3.52 -14.02
CA ASP A 66 1.15 -3.91 -14.19
C ASP A 66 0.27 -3.35 -13.06
N ALA A 67 0.73 -3.46 -11.81
CA ALA A 67 0.07 -2.86 -10.65
C ALA A 67 -0.12 -1.34 -10.81
N CYS A 68 0.90 -0.64 -11.33
CA CYS A 68 0.83 0.78 -11.62
C CYS A 68 -0.18 1.10 -12.72
N LEU A 69 -0.09 0.46 -13.88
CA LEU A 69 -0.94 0.74 -15.03
C LEU A 69 -2.42 0.46 -14.74
N ARG A 70 -2.69 -0.61 -14.00
CA ARG A 70 -4.05 -1.01 -13.63
C ARG A 70 -4.58 -0.31 -12.39
N GLN A 71 -3.76 0.53 -11.73
CA GLN A 71 -4.10 1.21 -10.49
C GLN A 71 -4.60 0.26 -9.38
N VAL A 72 -3.98 -0.93 -9.29
CA VAL A 72 -4.30 -1.95 -8.27
C VAL A 72 -3.06 -2.30 -7.46
N HIS A 73 -3.26 -2.81 -6.25
CA HIS A 73 -2.17 -3.33 -5.43
C HIS A 73 -1.92 -4.81 -5.75
N ILE A 74 -0.75 -5.11 -6.29
CA ILE A 74 -0.28 -6.49 -6.53
C ILE A 74 1.01 -6.66 -5.73
N SER A 75 0.98 -7.57 -4.78
CA SER A 75 2.15 -7.98 -3.98
C SER A 75 2.73 -9.27 -4.54
N ILE A 76 4.02 -9.50 -4.30
CA ILE A 76 4.63 -10.80 -4.61
C ILE A 76 4.13 -11.81 -3.58
N LYS A 77 3.43 -12.84 -4.04
CA LYS A 77 2.98 -13.96 -3.21
C LYS A 77 4.13 -14.92 -2.90
N HIS A 78 4.91 -15.27 -3.93
CA HIS A 78 6.14 -16.05 -3.78
C HIS A 78 7.04 -15.88 -5.00
N LYS A 79 8.32 -16.25 -4.86
CA LYS A 79 9.27 -16.34 -5.96
C LYS A 79 8.92 -17.54 -6.87
N GLY A 80 9.25 -17.46 -8.15
CA GLY A 80 8.89 -18.46 -9.16
C GLY A 80 7.51 -18.23 -9.78
N LEU A 81 7.18 -19.02 -10.79
CA LEU A 81 5.86 -19.01 -11.44
C LEU A 81 4.78 -19.47 -10.47
N CYS A 82 3.57 -18.93 -10.59
CA CYS A 82 2.42 -19.43 -9.86
C CYS A 82 2.21 -20.92 -10.17
N LYS A 83 1.92 -21.71 -9.14
CA LYS A 83 1.52 -23.11 -9.34
C LYS A 83 0.26 -23.10 -10.21
N ARG A 84 0.30 -23.78 -11.36
CA ARG A 84 -0.91 -24.06 -12.13
C ARG A 84 -1.80 -24.90 -11.21
N SER A 85 -2.82 -24.30 -10.62
CA SER A 85 -3.92 -25.07 -10.05
C SER A 85 -4.45 -25.91 -11.19
N LYS A 86 -4.36 -27.24 -11.09
CA LYS A 86 -5.18 -28.11 -11.92
C LYS A 86 -6.59 -27.57 -11.75
N VAL A 87 -7.16 -27.03 -12.82
CA VAL A 87 -8.55 -26.55 -12.82
C VAL A 87 -9.36 -27.80 -12.56
N ARG A 88 -9.69 -28.07 -11.30
CA ARG A 88 -10.79 -28.97 -10.99
C ARG A 88 -12.02 -28.25 -11.56
N PRO A 89 -12.91 -28.95 -12.28
CA PRO A 89 -14.14 -28.33 -12.77
C PRO A 89 -14.81 -27.60 -11.60
N PRO A 90 -15.41 -26.43 -11.85
CA PRO A 90 -15.95 -25.60 -10.79
C PRO A 90 -17.08 -26.37 -10.11
N HIS A 91 -16.78 -27.00 -8.97
CA HIS A 91 -17.83 -27.32 -8.02
C HIS A 91 -18.32 -25.99 -7.49
N HIS A 92 -19.51 -25.58 -7.93
CA HIS A 92 -20.26 -24.47 -7.36
C HIS A 92 -20.35 -24.66 -5.83
N LYS A 93 -19.46 -24.02 -5.09
CA LYS A 93 -19.60 -23.81 -3.65
C LYS A 93 -19.35 -22.33 -3.37
N HIS A 94 -20.48 -21.63 -3.24
CA HIS A 94 -20.67 -20.25 -2.84
C HIS A 94 -19.85 -19.19 -3.58
N SER A 95 -20.56 -18.37 -4.38
CA SER A 95 -20.12 -17.04 -4.79
C SER A 95 -19.74 -16.22 -3.56
N GLN A 96 -18.45 -16.20 -3.21
CA GLN A 96 -17.96 -15.10 -2.41
C GLN A 96 -17.93 -13.89 -3.34
N LYS A 97 -18.96 -13.05 -3.21
CA LYS A 97 -18.91 -11.68 -3.71
C LYS A 97 -17.56 -11.09 -3.26
N PRO A 98 -16.80 -10.41 -4.13
CA PRO A 98 -15.56 -9.80 -3.70
C PRO A 98 -15.86 -8.94 -2.47
N VAL A 99 -15.06 -9.11 -1.41
CA VAL A 99 -15.12 -8.20 -0.26
C VAL A 99 -14.58 -6.87 -0.77
N VAL A 100 -15.49 -6.02 -1.26
CA VAL A 100 -15.17 -4.68 -1.72
C VAL A 100 -15.09 -3.80 -0.49
N CYS A 101 -13.87 -3.45 -0.06
CA CYS A 101 -13.71 -2.39 0.92
C CYS A 101 -13.98 -1.05 0.22
N LEU A 102 -15.01 -0.32 0.61
CA LEU A 102 -15.27 0.98 0.01
C LEU A 102 -14.13 1.93 0.39
N GLN A 103 -13.69 2.79 -0.55
CA GLN A 103 -12.55 3.67 -0.32
C GLN A 103 -12.75 4.54 0.93
N HIS A 104 -13.97 5.05 1.14
CA HIS A 104 -14.30 5.84 2.32
C HIS A 104 -14.17 5.05 3.64
N GLU A 105 -14.45 3.74 3.65
CA GLU A 105 -14.29 2.91 4.84
C GLU A 105 -12.81 2.66 5.15
N ARG A 106 -11.98 2.47 4.12
CA ARG A 106 -10.52 2.34 4.29
C ARG A 106 -9.92 3.65 4.81
N ASP A 107 -10.33 4.78 4.27
CA ASP A 107 -9.82 6.09 4.67
C ASP A 107 -10.25 6.43 6.10
N ARG A 108 -11.46 6.01 6.50
CA ARG A 108 -11.94 6.12 7.88
C ARG A 108 -11.14 5.24 8.84
N LEU A 109 -10.84 4.00 8.46
CA LEU A 109 -10.01 3.10 9.26
C LEU A 109 -8.57 3.65 9.40
N ARG A 110 -8.01 4.16 8.31
CA ARG A 110 -6.68 4.77 8.27
C ARG A 110 -6.59 5.97 9.19
N ARG A 111 -7.56 6.89 9.15
CA ARG A 111 -7.58 8.08 10.03
C ARG A 111 -7.60 7.71 11.51
N LYS A 112 -8.46 6.77 11.90
CA LYS A 112 -8.50 6.30 13.30
C LYS A 112 -7.20 5.65 13.73
N PHE A 113 -6.58 4.83 12.87
CA PHE A 113 -5.30 4.23 13.21
C PHE A 113 -4.19 5.27 13.40
N VAL A 114 -4.19 6.34 12.60
CA VAL A 114 -3.26 7.48 12.77
C VAL A 114 -3.52 8.20 14.10
N GLU A 115 -4.77 8.48 14.43
CA GLU A 115 -5.16 9.09 15.72
C GLU A 115 -4.73 8.24 16.92
N LEU A 116 -4.87 6.91 16.84
CA LEU A 116 -4.37 5.99 17.88
C LEU A 116 -2.85 6.02 18.04
N LEU A 117 -2.12 6.27 16.96
CA LEU A 117 -0.68 6.42 17.02
C LEU A 117 -0.28 7.78 17.58
N GLU A 118 -0.99 8.85 17.20
CA GLU A 118 -0.78 10.21 17.70
C GLU A 118 -1.05 10.32 19.20
N ASP A 119 -2.11 9.70 19.72
CA ASP A 119 -2.40 9.64 21.17
C ASP A 119 -1.27 8.96 21.97
N LYS A 120 -0.63 7.95 21.37
CA LYS A 120 0.51 7.25 21.97
C LYS A 120 1.84 8.00 21.80
N VAL A 121 1.89 9.02 20.95
CA VAL A 121 3.02 9.95 20.83
C VAL A 121 2.87 10.98 21.95
N THR A 122 3.28 10.60 23.16
CA THR A 122 3.52 11.57 24.24
C THR A 122 4.77 12.38 23.92
N SER A 123 4.77 13.67 24.30
CA SER A 123 5.85 14.63 24.09
C SER A 123 7.21 14.08 24.56
N GLY A 124 7.96 13.44 23.66
CA GLY A 124 9.27 12.86 23.96
C GLY A 124 9.57 11.50 23.33
N ARG A 125 8.59 10.77 22.78
CA ARG A 125 8.85 9.50 22.05
C ARG A 125 8.85 9.71 20.54
N HIS A 126 9.87 9.17 19.87
CA HIS A 126 9.94 9.16 18.41
C HIS A 126 8.79 8.33 17.82
N TYR A 127 8.13 8.87 16.78
CA TYR A 127 7.01 8.24 16.08
C TYR A 127 7.33 6.80 15.66
N THR A 128 8.54 6.55 15.15
CA THR A 128 9.01 5.22 14.72
C THR A 128 8.99 4.20 15.86
N SER A 129 9.42 4.59 17.06
CA SER A 129 9.41 3.74 18.25
C SER A 129 7.99 3.46 18.74
N VAL A 130 7.08 4.43 18.61
CA VAL A 130 5.66 4.27 18.95
C VAL A 130 4.96 3.32 17.98
N VAL A 131 5.22 3.43 16.68
CA VAL A 131 4.70 2.50 15.67
C VAL A 131 5.26 1.09 15.90
N ALA A 132 6.57 0.94 16.09
CA ALA A 132 7.21 -0.37 16.27
C ALA A 132 6.78 -1.06 17.57
N SER A 133 6.56 -0.30 18.65
CA SER A 133 6.01 -0.86 19.90
C SER A 133 4.53 -1.19 19.77
N THR A 134 3.74 -0.37 19.08
CA THR A 134 2.32 -0.64 18.84
C THR A 134 2.13 -1.86 17.96
N PHE A 135 2.94 -2.02 16.92
CA PHE A 135 2.95 -3.20 16.06
C PHE A 135 3.21 -4.47 16.86
N ARG A 136 4.33 -4.52 17.61
CA ARG A 136 4.70 -5.67 18.47
C ARG A 136 3.67 -5.99 19.56
N ASN A 137 2.91 -5.01 20.02
CA ASN A 137 1.84 -5.24 21.01
C ASN A 137 0.57 -5.83 20.37
N CYS A 138 0.43 -5.68 19.06
CA CYS A 138 -0.73 -6.07 18.30
C CYS A 138 -0.52 -7.39 17.54
N ASP A 139 0.71 -7.66 17.15
CA ASP A 139 1.22 -8.93 16.61
C ASP A 139 1.36 -9.92 17.79
N ARG A 140 0.42 -10.87 17.88
CA ARG A 140 0.28 -11.79 19.01
C ARG A 140 0.98 -13.10 18.77
N ASP A 141 1.03 -13.55 17.53
CA ASP A 141 1.73 -14.77 17.16
C ASP A 141 3.19 -14.50 16.76
N ALA A 142 3.60 -13.22 16.76
CA ALA A 142 4.96 -12.75 16.53
C ALA A 142 5.49 -13.17 15.15
N ASP A 143 4.61 -13.16 14.14
CA ASP A 143 4.94 -13.53 12.77
C ASP A 143 5.46 -12.34 11.93
N ASP A 144 5.68 -11.19 12.57
CA ASP A 144 6.07 -9.90 11.97
C ASP A 144 5.04 -9.38 10.95
N VAL A 145 3.81 -9.88 11.00
CA VAL A 145 2.66 -9.45 10.21
C VAL A 145 1.55 -9.03 11.17
N LEU A 146 0.61 -8.22 10.68
CA LEU A 146 -0.65 -7.96 11.38
C LEU A 146 -1.77 -8.49 10.51
N ASP A 147 -2.24 -9.68 10.85
CA ASP A 147 -3.35 -10.28 10.13
C ASP A 147 -4.68 -9.60 10.47
N THR A 148 -5.77 -10.02 9.83
CA THR A 148 -7.09 -9.41 10.06
C THR A 148 -7.59 -9.62 11.49
N HIS A 149 -7.28 -10.77 12.10
CA HIS A 149 -7.70 -11.08 13.46
C HIS A 149 -6.94 -10.26 14.49
N GLU A 150 -5.63 -10.14 14.32
CA GLU A 150 -4.74 -9.35 15.16
C GLU A 150 -5.03 -7.86 15.06
N LEU A 151 -5.18 -7.34 13.84
CA LEU A 151 -5.52 -5.94 13.60
C LEU A 151 -6.88 -5.59 14.22
N LEU A 152 -7.90 -6.41 14.03
CA LEU A 152 -9.22 -6.17 14.62
C LEU A 152 -9.18 -6.24 16.15
N SER A 153 -8.39 -7.15 16.70
CA SER A 153 -8.25 -7.30 18.14
C SER A 153 -7.40 -6.18 18.78
N CYS A 154 -6.40 -5.69 18.05
CA CYS A 154 -5.58 -4.53 18.38
C CYS A 154 -6.43 -3.26 18.45
N ILE A 155 -7.27 -3.03 17.44
CA ILE A 155 -8.16 -1.87 17.37
C ILE A 155 -9.27 -1.95 18.43
N ARG A 156 -9.78 -3.15 18.74
CA ARG A 156 -10.80 -3.37 19.78
C ARG A 156 -10.33 -3.00 21.19
N ARG A 157 -9.05 -3.16 21.50
CA ARG A 157 -8.46 -2.79 22.80
C ARG A 157 -8.48 -1.28 23.05
N ASN A 158 -8.76 -0.45 22.03
CA ASN A 158 -8.93 0.98 22.16
C ASN A 158 -10.43 1.34 22.08
N HIS A 159 -11.10 1.31 23.24
CA HIS A 159 -12.56 1.28 23.37
C HIS A 159 -13.31 2.46 22.72
N THR A 160 -12.67 3.58 22.40
CA THR A 160 -13.28 4.71 21.69
C THR A 160 -13.39 4.50 20.17
N ALA A 161 -12.51 3.70 19.55
CA ALA A 161 -12.52 3.50 18.11
C ALA A 161 -13.67 2.58 17.64
N PHE A 162 -14.10 1.64 18.49
CA PHE A 162 -15.04 0.56 18.18
C PHE A 162 -16.52 0.98 18.24
N HIS A 163 -16.92 1.84 19.18
CA HIS A 163 -18.34 2.27 19.29
C HIS A 163 -18.86 2.96 18.03
N THR A 164 -17.99 3.64 17.27
CA THR A 164 -18.38 4.25 15.99
C THR A 164 -18.53 3.22 14.85
N TRP A 165 -17.95 2.02 14.98
CA TRP A 165 -17.95 0.99 13.93
C TRP A 165 -19.21 0.11 13.94
N LEU A 166 -19.78 -0.19 15.12
CA LEU A 166 -21.06 -0.91 15.23
C LEU A 166 -22.30 0.00 15.13
N GLY A 167 -22.16 1.30 15.37
CA GLY A 167 -23.28 2.27 15.38
C GLY A 167 -23.88 2.63 14.02
N HIS A 168 -23.55 1.95 12.92
CA HIS A 168 -24.16 2.18 11.60
C HIS A 168 -24.67 0.89 10.92
N ARG A 169 -24.94 -0.16 11.70
CA ARG A 169 -25.59 -1.40 11.20
C ARG A 169 -26.83 -1.80 12.00
N GLY A 170 -27.62 -0.82 12.44
CA GLY A 170 -28.98 -1.00 12.94
C GLY A 170 -29.83 0.20 12.53
N GLU A 171 -31.09 -0.07 12.15
CA GLU A 171 -32.09 0.82 11.50
C GLU A 171 -31.87 0.97 9.98
N SER A 172 -32.58 0.27 9.08
CA SER A 172 -34.00 -0.05 9.04
C SER A 172 -34.24 -1.18 8.03
N VAL A 173 -34.86 -2.28 8.48
CA VAL A 173 -35.64 -3.16 7.62
C VAL A 173 -37.07 -2.71 7.82
N GLY A 174 -37.62 -2.02 6.82
CA GLY A 174 -39.06 -1.85 6.62
C GLY A 174 -39.50 -2.78 5.51
#